data_AF-A0AAD7H5L3-F1
#
_entry.id   AF-A0AAD7H5L3-F1
#
_cell.length_a   1.000
_cell.length_b   1.000
_cell.length_c   1.000
_cell.angle_alpha   90.00
_cell.angle_beta   90.00
_cell.angle_gamma   90.00
#
_symmetry.space_group_name_H-M   'P 1'
#
loop_
_entity.id
_entity.type
_entity.pdbx_description
1 polymer ?
#
loop_
_entity_poly.entity_id
_entity_poly.type
_entity_poly.pdbx_seq_one_letter_code
_entity_poly.pdbx_strand_id
1 'polypeptide(L)'
;MFTMGSILGMAILERPRRDVQLPSLLLYPHAELAVQMNTKVAWVFKLQYAMIFGEGGRYKQAEKLEEEVLEEQKQVLGDHHPDTLLTMGNLASSYSHLGEHQKAKELKGIVLSKQKQVLGENHPDTLHTMGSLAVSYSNLGQYAEAKELEVIVLEKRKQVLGDNHPDTLHMMGNLAVSYSNLGQYAEAKELEVIVLEKRKQVLGDNHPDTLHMMGNLASSYSALGEHQKAQELKITVLAKRKQVLGENHPDTLHTMGSLAVSYSNLGQYQEAKELEVIVLEKRKQVLGDNHPDTLHMMGNLASSYSALGEHQKAQELKIIVLAKRKQVLGENHPDTLHTMGSLASSYSALGEHQKAQELKIIVLAKRKQVLGENHPNTLHTMGSLAVSYSNLGAHQEAKELEVIVLEKRKQVLGENHPDTLHTMGNLASSYSALGEHQKAQELKIIVLAKRKQVLSENHPDTLDTMGSLAVSYSNLGQYQEAKELEVIVLEKQKQVLGENHPDTLHTMGNLASSYGNLGEHQKAKELNVMVLEKQKQMLGQNHPDTLRTMGNLAISYSNLGAHQKAKELGVLVLEKRKQILGANHPDTLDIEQLLDSM
;
A
#
# COMPACT_ATOMS: atom_id res chain seq x y z
N MET A 1 -24.19 7.19 7.72
CA MET A 1 -25.55 7.75 7.62
C MET A 1 -26.25 7.57 8.95
N PHE A 2 -26.28 8.60 9.80
CA PHE A 2 -27.20 8.73 10.93
C PHE A 2 -27.78 10.15 10.85
N THR A 3 -29.04 10.24 10.48
CA THR A 3 -29.84 11.46 10.52
C THR A 3 -30.28 11.71 11.96
N MET A 4 -29.84 12.81 12.55
CA MET A 4 -30.47 13.39 13.74
C MET A 4 -31.27 14.61 13.29
N GLY A 5 -32.58 14.42 13.18
CA GLY A 5 -33.53 15.49 12.94
C GLY A 5 -33.77 16.34 14.20
N SER A 6 -33.94 17.63 13.96
CA SER A 6 -34.96 18.49 14.56
C SER A 6 -35.03 18.58 16.09
N ILE A 7 -34.31 19.55 16.67
CA ILE A 7 -34.83 20.34 17.80
C ILE A 7 -34.50 21.82 17.54
N LEU A 8 -35.43 22.55 16.93
CA LEU A 8 -35.40 24.01 16.83
C LEU A 8 -36.77 24.54 17.26
N GLY A 9 -36.99 24.53 18.57
CA GLY A 9 -38.08 25.25 19.20
C GLY A 9 -37.63 26.69 19.47
N MET A 10 -37.91 27.61 18.55
CA MET A 10 -37.78 29.04 18.81
C MET A 10 -38.79 29.48 19.88
N ALA A 11 -38.32 29.77 21.09
CA ALA A 11 -39.08 30.56 22.04
C ALA A 11 -38.91 32.05 21.68
N ILE A 12 -40.00 32.66 21.19
CA ILE A 12 -40.14 34.11 21.04
C ILE A 12 -40.11 34.71 22.46
N LEU A 13 -39.04 35.41 22.82
CA LEU A 13 -38.96 36.18 24.06
C LEU A 13 -39.69 37.51 23.86
N GLU A 14 -40.90 37.62 24.40
CA GLU A 14 -41.51 38.91 24.72
C GLU A 14 -40.60 39.67 25.71
N ARG A 15 -40.35 40.96 25.43
CA ARG A 15 -39.57 41.84 26.32
C ARG A 15 -40.30 42.03 27.65
N PRO A 16 -39.66 41.81 28.82
CA PRO A 16 -40.24 42.26 30.07
C PRO A 16 -40.03 43.78 30.21
N ARG A 17 -41.06 44.42 30.76
CA ARG A 17 -41.08 45.85 31.11
C ARG A 17 -39.89 46.19 32.01
N ARG A 18 -39.27 47.35 31.74
CA ARG A 18 -38.36 48.01 32.68
C ARG A 18 -39.12 48.25 33.99
N ASP A 19 -38.47 47.96 35.11
CA ASP A 19 -38.84 48.29 36.50
C ASP A 19 -39.08 47.08 37.42
N VAL A 20 -38.07 46.19 37.52
CA VAL A 20 -37.84 45.38 38.74
C VAL A 20 -36.34 45.27 38.97
N GLN A 21 -35.82 45.92 40.02
CA GLN A 21 -34.48 45.63 40.56
C GLN A 21 -34.54 44.26 41.24
N LEU A 22 -34.21 43.20 40.50
CA LEU A 22 -33.98 41.88 41.06
C LEU A 22 -32.60 41.84 41.76
N PRO A 23 -32.45 41.16 42.92
CA PRO A 23 -31.17 41.04 43.61
C PRO A 23 -30.12 40.40 42.69
N SER A 24 -28.95 41.02 42.58
CA SER A 24 -27.81 40.58 41.75
C SER A 24 -27.38 39.12 42.00
N LEU A 25 -27.69 38.55 43.18
CA LEU A 25 -27.42 37.15 43.53
C LEU A 25 -28.37 36.12 42.86
N LEU A 26 -29.56 36.50 42.39
CA LEU A 26 -30.51 35.58 41.70
C LEU A 26 -30.35 35.60 40.17
N LEU A 27 -29.76 36.67 39.62
CA LEU A 27 -29.47 36.84 38.19
C LEU A 27 -28.16 36.15 37.77
N TYR A 28 -27.22 35.97 38.70
CA TYR A 28 -25.91 35.40 38.42
C TYR A 28 -25.98 33.97 37.82
N PRO A 29 -26.75 33.02 38.40
CA PRO A 29 -26.83 31.67 37.85
C PRO A 29 -27.50 31.63 36.47
N HIS A 30 -28.48 32.50 36.22
CA HIS A 30 -29.20 32.57 34.95
C HIS A 30 -28.35 33.23 33.85
N ALA A 31 -27.57 34.26 34.19
CA ALA A 31 -26.61 34.88 33.27
C ALA A 31 -25.44 33.94 32.95
N GLU A 32 -24.94 33.22 33.95
CA GLU A 32 -23.90 32.20 33.78
C GLU A 32 -24.40 31.03 32.91
N LEU A 33 -25.63 30.57 33.13
CA LEU A 33 -26.26 29.54 32.29
C LEU A 33 -26.47 30.04 30.84
N ALA A 34 -26.88 31.30 30.65
CA ALA A 34 -27.07 31.88 29.32
C ALA A 34 -25.74 32.07 28.57
N VAL A 35 -24.69 32.50 29.26
CA VAL A 35 -23.32 32.58 28.71
C VAL A 35 -22.83 31.17 28.38
N GLN A 36 -22.95 30.21 29.29
CA GLN A 36 -22.56 28.82 29.05
C GLN A 36 -23.33 28.17 27.90
N MET A 37 -24.63 28.44 27.75
CA MET A 37 -25.42 27.99 26.60
C MET A 37 -24.89 28.59 25.30
N ASN A 38 -24.58 29.88 25.29
CA ASN A 38 -24.02 30.54 24.11
C ASN A 38 -22.63 29.99 23.74
N THR A 39 -21.79 29.70 24.75
CA THR A 39 -20.47 29.08 24.57
C THR A 39 -20.58 27.63 24.08
N LYS A 40 -21.48 26.82 24.65
CA LYS A 40 -21.74 25.45 24.20
C LYS A 40 -22.23 25.40 22.75
N VAL A 41 -23.13 26.31 22.37
CA VAL A 41 -23.60 26.43 20.98
C VAL A 41 -22.43 26.80 20.06
N ALA A 42 -21.55 27.72 20.47
CA ALA A 42 -20.37 28.08 19.71
C ALA A 42 -19.41 26.89 19.51
N TRP A 43 -19.17 26.07 20.55
CA TRP A 43 -18.37 24.84 20.43
C TRP A 43 -18.95 23.87 19.42
N VAL A 44 -20.25 23.61 19.47
CA VAL A 44 -20.92 22.70 18.53
C VAL A 44 -20.72 23.17 17.09
N PHE A 45 -20.90 24.47 16.81
CA PHE A 45 -20.65 25.01 15.47
C PHE A 45 -19.19 24.88 15.05
N LYS A 46 -18.22 25.23 15.92
CA LYS A 46 -16.78 25.09 15.63
C LYS A 46 -16.42 23.63 15.31
N LEU A 47 -16.90 22.68 16.10
CA LEU A 47 -16.67 21.24 15.86
C LEU A 47 -17.36 20.74 14.60
N GLN A 48 -18.55 21.26 14.26
CA GLN A 48 -19.21 20.95 12.99
C GLN A 48 -18.42 21.48 11.79
N TYR A 49 -17.89 22.69 11.87
CA TYR A 49 -16.97 23.21 10.85
C TYR A 49 -15.69 22.39 10.77
N ALA A 50 -15.12 21.95 11.89
CA ALA A 50 -13.96 21.06 11.90
C ALA A 50 -14.26 19.74 11.17
N MET A 51 -15.43 19.12 11.40
CA MET A 51 -15.86 17.94 10.66
C MET A 51 -15.97 18.19 9.15
N ILE A 52 -16.61 19.30 8.74
CA ILE A 52 -16.72 19.68 7.32
C ILE A 52 -15.33 19.93 6.70
N PHE A 53 -14.40 20.53 7.45
CA PHE A 53 -13.02 20.67 7.02
C PHE A 53 -12.35 19.32 6.84
N GLY A 54 -12.55 18.38 7.77
CA GLY A 54 -12.06 17.01 7.68
C GLY A 54 -12.60 16.25 6.47
N GLU A 55 -13.91 16.32 6.20
CA GLU A 55 -14.54 15.73 5.00
C GLU A 55 -13.97 16.31 3.70
N GLY A 56 -13.59 17.59 3.72
CA GLY A 56 -12.90 18.24 2.60
C GLY A 56 -11.38 18.03 2.56
N GLY A 57 -10.81 17.19 3.43
CA GLY A 57 -9.37 16.92 3.51
C GLY A 57 -8.52 18.05 4.11
N ARG A 58 -9.14 19.06 4.73
CA ARG A 58 -8.48 20.24 5.34
C ARG A 58 -8.22 20.04 6.83
N TYR A 59 -7.51 18.97 7.17
CA TYR A 59 -7.30 18.55 8.57
C TYR A 59 -6.54 19.56 9.43
N LYS A 60 -5.65 20.39 8.86
CA LYS A 60 -4.98 21.48 9.62
C LYS A 60 -5.95 22.55 10.11
N GLN A 61 -7.04 22.79 9.38
CA GLN A 61 -8.07 23.74 9.81
C GLN A 61 -8.99 23.12 10.87
N ALA A 62 -9.27 21.82 10.74
CA ALA A 62 -9.99 21.05 11.76
C ALA A 62 -9.22 21.01 13.09
N GLU A 63 -7.93 20.64 13.05
CA GLU A 63 -7.01 20.62 14.21
C GLU A 63 -7.07 21.94 14.99
N LYS A 64 -6.93 23.08 14.31
CA LYS A 64 -6.94 24.39 14.96
C LYS A 64 -8.26 24.67 15.70
N LEU A 65 -9.40 24.39 15.07
CA LEU A 65 -10.71 24.60 15.70
C LEU A 65 -10.92 23.65 16.88
N GLU A 66 -10.47 22.41 16.76
CA GLU A 66 -10.55 21.40 17.81
C GLU A 66 -9.65 21.74 18.99
N GLU A 67 -8.44 22.27 18.77
CA GLU A 67 -7.54 22.76 19.82
C GLU A 67 -8.14 23.96 20.57
N GLU A 68 -8.71 24.93 19.85
CA GLU A 68 -9.40 26.08 20.46
C GLU A 68 -10.58 25.63 21.34
N VAL A 69 -11.45 24.76 20.81
CA VAL A 69 -12.60 24.24 21.58
C VAL A 69 -12.12 23.41 22.77
N LEU A 70 -11.08 22.60 22.60
CA LEU A 70 -10.55 21.76 23.66
C LEU A 70 -10.04 22.60 24.84
N GLU A 71 -9.28 23.67 24.57
CA GLU A 71 -8.76 24.54 25.61
C GLU A 71 -9.91 25.24 26.37
N GLU A 72 -10.90 25.77 25.65
CA GLU A 72 -12.09 26.38 26.26
C GLU A 72 -12.88 25.36 27.10
N GLN A 73 -13.10 24.15 26.59
CA GLN A 73 -13.82 23.08 27.29
C GLN A 73 -13.07 22.60 28.54
N LYS A 74 -11.73 22.50 28.49
CA LYS A 74 -10.93 22.15 29.67
C LYS A 74 -11.07 23.18 30.78
N GLN A 75 -11.09 24.46 30.43
CA GLN A 75 -11.23 25.54 31.42
C GLN A 75 -12.64 25.59 32.04
N VAL A 76 -13.68 25.37 31.23
CA VAL A 76 -15.08 25.52 31.68
C VAL A 76 -15.67 24.24 32.26
N LEU A 77 -15.43 23.08 31.64
CA LEU A 77 -16.02 21.79 32.00
C LEU A 77 -15.06 20.88 32.75
N GLY A 78 -13.75 21.15 32.67
CA GLY A 78 -12.70 20.28 33.18
C GLY A 78 -12.35 19.13 32.24
N ASP A 79 -11.23 18.47 32.52
CA ASP A 79 -10.68 17.42 31.66
C ASP A 79 -11.47 16.10 31.65
N HIS A 80 -12.35 15.87 32.62
CA HIS A 80 -13.10 14.61 32.77
C HIS A 80 -14.49 14.66 32.15
N HIS A 81 -14.91 15.83 31.66
CA HIS A 81 -16.25 15.99 31.10
C HIS A 81 -16.36 15.23 29.76
N PRO A 82 -17.48 14.51 29.50
CA PRO A 82 -17.69 13.76 28.26
C PRO A 82 -17.44 14.57 26.98
N ASP A 83 -17.97 15.80 26.90
CA ASP A 83 -17.73 16.70 25.75
C ASP A 83 -16.24 17.01 25.53
N THR A 84 -15.47 17.23 26.60
CA THR A 84 -14.02 17.47 26.53
C THR A 84 -13.30 16.21 26.01
N LEU A 85 -13.68 15.03 26.51
CA LEU A 85 -13.12 13.76 26.06
C LEU A 85 -13.46 13.45 24.60
N LEU A 86 -14.66 13.79 24.14
CA LEU A 86 -15.07 13.67 22.74
C LEU A 86 -14.24 14.58 21.84
N THR A 87 -14.05 15.84 22.21
CA THR A 87 -13.18 16.77 21.47
C THR A 87 -11.74 16.28 21.41
N MET A 88 -11.20 15.73 22.51
CA MET A 88 -9.87 15.10 22.50
C MET A 88 -9.81 13.92 21.53
N GLY A 89 -10.87 13.11 21.45
CA GLY A 89 -10.99 12.01 20.48
C GLY A 89 -10.98 12.50 19.03
N ASN A 90 -11.74 13.56 18.73
CA ASN A 90 -11.78 14.18 17.40
C ASN A 90 -10.41 14.76 17.01
N LEU A 91 -9.76 15.50 17.93
CA LEU A 91 -8.42 16.04 17.73
C LEU A 91 -7.39 14.93 17.48
N ALA A 92 -7.48 13.80 18.20
CA ALA A 92 -6.62 12.65 17.95
C ALA A 92 -6.85 12.02 16.56
N SER A 93 -8.09 12.06 16.06
CA SER A 93 -8.42 11.66 14.69
C SER A 93 -7.77 12.59 13.67
N SER A 94 -7.89 13.91 13.87
CA SER A 94 -7.24 14.93 13.04
C SER A 94 -5.72 14.77 13.01
N TYR A 95 -5.07 14.55 14.18
CA TYR A 95 -3.63 14.22 14.23
C TYR A 95 -3.30 12.97 13.43
N SER A 96 -4.14 11.93 13.49
CA SER A 96 -3.92 10.72 12.70
C SER A 96 -4.00 10.99 11.19
N HIS A 97 -4.96 11.80 10.74
CA HIS A 97 -5.08 12.20 9.33
C HIS A 97 -3.95 13.12 8.84
N LEU A 98 -3.27 13.80 9.77
CA LEU A 98 -2.10 14.63 9.48
C LEU A 98 -0.79 13.83 9.52
N GLY A 99 -0.84 12.53 9.81
CA GLY A 99 0.34 11.70 9.97
C GLY A 99 1.06 11.88 11.31
N GLU A 100 0.50 12.66 12.23
CA GLU A 100 1.03 12.90 13.58
C GLU A 100 0.61 11.77 14.54
N HIS A 101 0.90 10.52 14.14
CA HIS A 101 0.38 9.32 14.79
C HIS A 101 0.83 9.18 16.26
N GLN A 102 2.02 9.68 16.61
CA GLN A 102 2.51 9.69 17.99
C GLN A 102 1.65 10.59 18.88
N LYS A 103 1.31 11.80 18.44
CA LYS A 103 0.39 12.69 19.19
C LYS A 103 -1.00 12.07 19.31
N ALA A 104 -1.50 11.44 18.24
CA ALA A 104 -2.77 10.74 18.25
C ALA A 104 -2.79 9.61 19.30
N LYS A 105 -1.70 8.81 19.38
CA LYS A 105 -1.53 7.74 20.37
C LYS A 105 -1.53 8.29 21.80
N GLU A 106 -0.74 9.33 22.07
CA GLU A 106 -0.64 9.95 23.38
C GLU A 106 -1.99 10.51 23.85
N LEU A 107 -2.67 11.26 22.98
CA LEU A 107 -3.96 11.87 23.31
C LEU A 107 -5.03 10.80 23.56
N LYS A 108 -5.10 9.75 22.74
CA LYS A 108 -6.00 8.60 22.97
C LYS A 108 -5.67 7.84 24.25
N GLY A 109 -4.39 7.73 24.62
CA GLY A 109 -3.97 7.16 25.89
C GLY A 109 -4.49 7.94 27.10
N ILE A 110 -4.47 9.28 27.03
CA ILE A 110 -5.03 10.15 28.07
C ILE A 110 -6.55 9.98 28.14
N VAL A 111 -7.25 10.04 27.00
CA VAL A 111 -8.71 9.85 26.93
C VAL A 111 -9.10 8.49 27.53
N LEU A 112 -8.39 7.42 27.15
CA LEU A 112 -8.63 6.08 27.65
C LEU A 112 -8.45 6.01 29.17
N SER A 113 -7.38 6.58 29.72
CA SER A 113 -7.15 6.59 31.16
C SER A 113 -8.28 7.30 31.91
N LYS A 114 -8.77 8.42 31.39
CA LYS A 114 -9.86 9.19 32.01
C LYS A 114 -11.20 8.48 31.88
N GLN A 115 -11.52 7.92 30.72
CA GLN A 115 -12.76 7.16 30.52
C GLN A 115 -12.80 5.91 31.40
N LYS A 116 -11.68 5.20 31.56
CA LYS A 116 -11.59 4.07 32.52
C LYS A 116 -11.95 4.47 33.95
N GLN A 117 -11.57 5.67 34.38
CA GLN A 117 -11.88 6.17 35.72
C GLN A 117 -13.34 6.60 35.87
N VAL A 118 -13.92 7.25 34.84
CA VAL A 118 -15.26 7.86 34.91
C VAL A 118 -16.37 6.87 34.51
N LEU A 119 -16.16 6.12 33.43
CA LEU A 119 -17.15 5.25 32.80
C LEU A 119 -16.93 3.76 33.12
N GLY A 120 -15.70 3.41 33.51
CA GLY A 120 -15.30 2.03 33.77
C GLY A 120 -14.79 1.30 32.51
N GLU A 121 -14.05 0.21 32.71
CA GLU A 121 -13.30 -0.45 31.62
C GLU A 121 -14.17 -1.12 30.55
N ASN A 122 -15.41 -1.45 30.86
CA ASN A 122 -16.31 -2.19 29.97
C ASN A 122 -17.33 -1.27 29.28
N HIS A 123 -17.26 0.05 29.52
CA HIS A 123 -18.15 1.01 28.88
C HIS A 123 -17.91 1.05 27.36
N PRO A 124 -18.95 1.10 26.52
CA PRO A 124 -18.81 1.13 25.06
C PRO A 124 -17.81 2.19 24.56
N ASP A 125 -17.87 3.42 25.09
CA ASP A 125 -16.93 4.50 24.72
C ASP A 125 -15.48 4.18 25.10
N THR A 126 -15.26 3.55 26.26
CA THR A 126 -13.92 3.14 26.69
C THR A 126 -13.37 2.07 25.73
N LEU A 127 -14.20 1.09 25.37
CA LEU A 127 -13.84 0.05 24.40
C LEU A 127 -13.63 0.62 22.99
N HIS A 128 -14.40 1.65 22.60
CA HIS A 128 -14.17 2.39 21.36
C HIS A 128 -12.80 3.04 21.35
N THR A 129 -12.46 3.82 22.38
CA THR A 129 -11.15 4.48 22.46
C THR A 129 -9.99 3.49 22.54
N MET A 130 -10.15 2.33 23.20
CA MET A 130 -9.15 1.25 23.15
C MET A 130 -8.93 0.75 21.71
N GLY A 131 -10.01 0.51 20.96
CA GLY A 131 -9.92 0.14 19.54
C GLY A 131 -9.23 1.21 18.70
N SER A 132 -9.60 2.48 18.88
CA SER A 132 -8.96 3.60 18.19
C SER A 132 -7.48 3.75 18.56
N LEU A 133 -7.08 3.38 19.78
CA LEU A 133 -5.69 3.36 20.21
C LEU A 133 -4.91 2.23 19.52
N ALA A 134 -5.51 1.06 19.33
CA ALA A 134 -4.91 -0.02 18.53
C ALA A 134 -4.63 0.41 17.09
N VAL A 135 -5.56 1.14 16.45
CA VAL A 135 -5.31 1.75 15.14
C VAL A 135 -4.11 2.70 15.16
N SER A 136 -3.93 3.48 16.24
CA SER A 136 -2.75 4.34 16.39
C SER A 136 -1.44 3.55 16.57
N TYR A 137 -1.46 2.42 17.28
CA TYR A 137 -0.32 1.50 17.32
C TYR A 137 -0.01 0.96 15.91
N SER A 138 -1.03 0.53 15.16
CA SER A 138 -0.88 0.04 13.78
C SER A 138 -0.30 1.11 12.85
N ASN A 139 -0.76 2.36 12.93
CA ASN A 139 -0.21 3.47 12.14
C ASN A 139 1.24 3.83 12.49
N LEU A 140 1.74 3.40 13.66
CA LEU A 140 3.14 3.53 14.06
C LEU A 140 3.96 2.27 13.73
N GLY A 141 3.37 1.27 13.07
CA GLY A 141 4.03 0.00 12.75
C GLY A 141 4.15 -0.95 13.93
N GLN A 142 3.49 -0.67 15.05
CA GLN A 142 3.47 -1.48 16.27
C GLN A 142 2.33 -2.52 16.19
N TYR A 143 2.43 -3.42 15.21
CA TYR A 143 1.33 -4.32 14.85
C TYR A 143 1.04 -5.39 15.92
N ALA A 144 2.07 -5.83 16.65
CA ALA A 144 1.91 -6.81 17.72
C ALA A 144 1.10 -6.22 18.89
N GLU A 145 1.42 -4.99 19.29
CA GLU A 145 0.70 -4.25 20.34
C GLU A 145 -0.72 -3.90 19.91
N ALA A 146 -0.92 -3.53 18.63
CA ALA A 146 -2.25 -3.31 18.08
C ALA A 146 -3.11 -4.58 18.17
N LYS A 147 -2.57 -5.73 17.73
CA LYS A 147 -3.24 -7.03 17.79
C LYS A 147 -3.59 -7.44 19.22
N GLU A 148 -2.65 -7.30 20.17
CA GLU A 148 -2.90 -7.64 21.58
C GLU A 148 -4.06 -6.83 22.16
N LEU A 149 -4.07 -5.52 21.91
CA LEU A 149 -5.13 -4.63 22.38
C LEU A 149 -6.47 -4.96 21.70
N GLU A 150 -6.48 -5.24 20.39
CA GLU A 150 -7.68 -5.62 19.65
C GLU A 150 -8.29 -6.94 20.15
N VAL A 151 -7.47 -7.94 20.51
CA VAL A 151 -7.95 -9.19 21.10
C VAL A 151 -8.66 -8.92 22.43
N ILE A 152 -8.07 -8.08 23.30
CA ILE A 152 -8.69 -7.72 24.58
C ILE A 152 -10.02 -7.00 24.37
N VAL A 153 -10.06 -6.02 23.45
CA VAL A 153 -11.28 -5.26 23.17
C VAL A 153 -12.36 -6.16 22.55
N LEU A 154 -11.98 -7.06 21.65
CA LEU A 154 -12.88 -8.00 21.03
C LEU A 154 -13.55 -8.89 22.09
N GLU A 155 -12.77 -9.47 23.00
CA GLU A 155 -13.31 -10.33 24.06
C GLU A 155 -14.29 -9.58 24.97
N LYS A 156 -13.93 -8.36 25.39
CA LYS A 156 -14.84 -7.51 26.17
C LYS A 156 -16.12 -7.15 25.41
N ARG A 157 -16.03 -6.81 24.12
CA ARG A 157 -17.21 -6.51 23.28
C ARG A 157 -18.11 -7.71 23.08
N LYS A 158 -17.55 -8.92 22.91
CA LYS A 158 -18.34 -10.15 22.87
C LYS A 158 -19.15 -10.36 24.15
N GLN A 159 -18.55 -10.10 25.30
CA GLN A 159 -19.22 -10.24 26.60
C GLN A 159 -20.33 -9.19 26.81
N VAL A 160 -20.09 -7.93 26.40
CA VAL A 160 -21.01 -6.82 26.66
C VAL A 160 -22.12 -6.69 25.60
N LEU A 161 -21.76 -6.83 24.32
CA LEU A 161 -22.64 -6.56 23.17
C LEU A 161 -23.09 -7.82 22.43
N GLY A 162 -22.38 -8.94 22.66
CA GLY A 162 -22.59 -10.19 21.94
C GLY A 162 -21.79 -10.30 20.65
N ASP A 163 -21.73 -11.54 20.14
CA ASP A 163 -20.91 -11.95 18.99
C ASP A 163 -21.35 -11.37 17.63
N ASN A 164 -22.61 -10.97 17.52
CA ASN A 164 -23.22 -10.52 16.26
C ASN A 164 -23.45 -9.00 16.24
N HIS A 165 -23.04 -8.28 17.29
CA HIS A 165 -23.18 -6.84 17.33
C HIS A 165 -22.26 -6.18 16.28
N PRO A 166 -22.74 -5.14 15.54
CA PRO A 166 -21.94 -4.47 14.52
C PRO A 166 -20.55 -4.03 14.99
N ASP A 167 -20.45 -3.48 16.20
CA ASP A 167 -19.16 -3.06 16.79
C ASP A 167 -18.22 -4.22 17.12
N THR A 168 -18.75 -5.39 17.49
CA THR A 168 -17.97 -6.61 17.69
C THR A 168 -17.42 -7.09 16.34
N LEU A 169 -18.27 -7.11 15.30
CA LEU A 169 -17.88 -7.48 13.94
C LEU A 169 -16.87 -6.49 13.32
N HIS A 170 -17.02 -5.20 13.61
CA HIS A 170 -16.03 -4.18 13.23
C HIS A 170 -14.66 -4.44 13.87
N MET A 171 -14.63 -4.76 15.17
CA MET A 171 -13.38 -5.09 15.86
C MET A 171 -12.71 -6.35 15.28
N MET A 172 -13.49 -7.39 14.95
CA MET A 172 -12.96 -8.57 14.26
C MET A 172 -12.33 -8.23 12.90
N GLY A 173 -12.92 -7.28 12.16
CA GLY A 173 -12.35 -6.77 10.92
C GLY A 173 -11.00 -6.06 11.13
N ASN A 174 -10.88 -5.22 12.15
CA ASN A 174 -9.61 -4.55 12.48
C ASN A 174 -8.54 -5.57 12.88
N LEU A 175 -8.91 -6.58 13.67
CA LEU A 175 -8.02 -7.68 14.03
C LEU A 175 -7.52 -8.44 12.79
N ALA A 176 -8.36 -8.65 11.78
CA ALA A 176 -7.94 -9.26 10.51
C ALA A 176 -6.91 -8.38 9.76
N VAL A 177 -7.09 -7.06 9.78
CA VAL A 177 -6.11 -6.12 9.22
C VAL A 177 -4.77 -6.21 9.97
N SER A 178 -4.80 -6.32 11.30
CA SER A 178 -3.58 -6.52 12.11
C SER A 178 -2.89 -7.85 11.81
N TYR A 179 -3.63 -8.94 11.60
CA TYR A 179 -3.08 -10.20 11.09
C TYR A 179 -2.39 -10.00 9.73
N SER A 180 -3.03 -9.32 8.79
CA SER A 180 -2.44 -9.01 7.48
C SER A 180 -1.18 -8.15 7.58
N ASN A 181 -1.15 -7.14 8.44
CA ASN A 181 0.04 -6.30 8.66
C ASN A 181 1.21 -7.08 9.29
N LEU A 182 0.94 -8.22 9.94
CA LEU A 182 1.94 -9.16 10.45
C LEU A 182 2.29 -10.27 9.43
N GLY A 183 1.77 -10.21 8.20
CA GLY A 183 1.98 -11.22 7.17
C GLY A 183 1.22 -12.53 7.41
N GLN A 184 0.29 -12.56 8.36
CA GLN A 184 -0.56 -13.71 8.72
C GLN A 184 -1.83 -13.71 7.85
N TYR A 185 -1.66 -13.79 6.53
CA TYR A 185 -2.77 -13.59 5.58
C TYR A 185 -3.82 -14.70 5.61
N ALA A 186 -3.44 -15.93 5.96
CA ALA A 186 -4.37 -17.05 6.08
C ALA A 186 -5.33 -16.85 7.26
N GLU A 187 -4.81 -16.44 8.41
CA GLU A 187 -5.58 -16.12 9.61
C GLU A 187 -6.47 -14.89 9.39
N ALA A 188 -5.96 -13.86 8.70
CA ALA A 188 -6.76 -12.70 8.29
C ALA A 188 -7.95 -13.11 7.43
N LYS A 189 -7.70 -13.92 6.38
CA LYS A 189 -8.74 -14.43 5.47
C LYS A 189 -9.79 -15.26 6.20
N GLU A 190 -9.38 -16.16 7.09
CA GLU A 190 -10.32 -16.99 7.87
C GLU A 190 -11.26 -16.11 8.72
N LEU A 191 -10.69 -15.12 9.41
CA LEU A 191 -11.46 -14.20 10.24
C LEU A 191 -12.41 -13.33 9.38
N GLU A 192 -11.94 -12.82 8.23
CA GLU A 192 -12.75 -12.03 7.30
C GLU A 192 -13.92 -12.81 6.72
N VAL A 193 -13.73 -14.09 6.40
CA VAL A 193 -14.82 -14.98 5.93
C VAL A 193 -15.89 -15.12 7.01
N ILE A 194 -15.50 -15.35 8.27
CA ILE A 194 -16.44 -15.45 9.40
C ILE A 194 -17.20 -14.13 9.59
N VAL A 195 -16.50 -13.00 9.57
CA VAL A 195 -17.14 -11.68 9.74
C VAL A 195 -18.07 -11.35 8.60
N LEU A 196 -17.67 -11.67 7.36
CA LEU A 196 -18.49 -11.46 6.19
C LEU A 196 -19.81 -12.23 6.28
N GLU A 197 -19.77 -13.51 6.64
CA GLU A 197 -20.97 -14.34 6.78
C GLU A 197 -21.90 -13.79 7.87
N LYS A 198 -21.37 -13.42 9.04
CA LYS A 198 -22.17 -12.80 10.10
C LYS A 198 -22.78 -11.46 9.66
N ARG A 199 -22.03 -10.61 8.95
CA ARG A 199 -22.54 -9.33 8.44
C ARG A 199 -23.64 -9.51 7.41
N LYS A 200 -23.53 -10.51 6.52
CA LYS A 200 -24.61 -10.86 5.59
C LYS A 200 -25.89 -11.23 6.32
N GLN A 201 -25.79 -12.00 7.40
CA GLN A 201 -26.94 -12.41 8.20
C GLN A 201 -27.58 -11.24 8.97
N VAL A 202 -26.77 -10.34 9.54
CA VAL A 202 -27.25 -9.25 10.41
C VAL A 202 -27.67 -8.00 9.63
N LEU A 203 -26.86 -7.58 8.65
CA LEU A 203 -27.03 -6.31 7.93
C LEU A 203 -27.53 -6.50 6.50
N GLY A 204 -27.43 -7.72 5.98
CA GLY A 204 -27.76 -8.03 4.60
C GLY A 204 -26.58 -7.88 3.63
N ASP A 205 -26.82 -8.41 2.44
CA ASP A 205 -25.82 -8.61 1.38
C ASP A 205 -25.34 -7.33 0.68
N ASN A 206 -26.13 -6.26 0.81
CA ASN A 206 -25.94 -4.99 0.12
C ASN A 206 -25.56 -3.86 1.08
N HIS A 207 -25.44 -4.15 2.38
CA HIS A 207 -25.06 -3.14 3.36
C HIS A 207 -23.63 -2.65 3.11
N PRO A 208 -23.35 -1.33 3.22
CA PRO A 208 -22.01 -0.78 2.98
C PRO A 208 -20.89 -1.49 3.76
N ASP A 209 -21.13 -1.84 5.02
CA ASP A 209 -20.16 -2.56 5.85
C ASP A 209 -19.91 -4.01 5.40
N THR A 210 -20.93 -4.68 4.85
CA THR A 210 -20.80 -6.01 4.25
C THR A 210 -19.93 -5.91 2.99
N LEU A 211 -20.20 -4.91 2.15
CA LEU A 211 -19.43 -4.64 0.91
C LEU A 211 -17.99 -4.22 1.21
N HIS A 212 -17.77 -3.45 2.27
CA HIS A 212 -16.43 -3.10 2.74
C HIS A 212 -15.65 -4.35 3.17
N MET A 213 -16.29 -5.25 3.92
CA MET A 213 -15.66 -6.52 4.34
C MET A 213 -15.30 -7.42 3.15
N MET A 214 -16.15 -7.48 2.13
CA MET A 214 -15.83 -8.18 0.87
C MET A 214 -14.59 -7.59 0.18
N GLY A 215 -14.41 -6.26 0.25
CA GLY A 215 -13.21 -5.58 -0.24
C GLY A 215 -11.94 -5.99 0.50
N ASN A 216 -11.99 -6.07 1.83
CA ASN A 216 -10.87 -6.52 2.66
C ASN A 216 -10.51 -7.99 2.35
N LEU A 217 -11.52 -8.86 2.25
CA LEU A 217 -11.34 -10.24 1.84
C LEU A 217 -10.69 -10.36 0.45
N ALA A 218 -11.04 -9.48 -0.49
CA ALA A 218 -10.38 -9.44 -1.80
C ALA A 218 -8.91 -9.02 -1.70
N SER A 219 -8.57 -8.11 -0.79
CA SER A 219 -7.18 -7.73 -0.51
C SER A 219 -6.39 -8.90 0.08
N SER A 220 -6.97 -9.66 1.02
CA SER A 220 -6.35 -10.86 1.60
C SER A 220 -6.16 -11.97 0.55
N TYR A 221 -7.13 -12.18 -0.35
CA TYR A 221 -6.94 -13.07 -1.50
C TYR A 221 -5.76 -12.62 -2.38
N SER A 222 -5.65 -11.30 -2.63
CA SER A 222 -4.52 -10.78 -3.41
C SER A 222 -3.17 -10.95 -2.69
N ALA A 223 -3.13 -10.78 -1.37
CA ALA A 223 -1.91 -10.99 -0.57
C ALA A 223 -1.50 -12.46 -0.47
N LEU A 224 -2.42 -13.38 -0.74
CA LEU A 224 -2.18 -14.83 -0.86
C LEU A 224 -1.88 -15.26 -2.32
N GLY A 225 -1.76 -14.31 -3.26
CA GLY A 225 -1.52 -14.61 -4.68
C GLY A 225 -2.74 -15.16 -5.41
N GLU A 226 -3.92 -15.21 -4.78
CA GLU A 226 -5.18 -15.64 -5.40
C GLU A 226 -5.82 -14.48 -6.19
N HIS A 227 -5.07 -13.89 -7.14
CA HIS A 227 -5.43 -12.64 -7.80
C HIS A 227 -6.75 -12.70 -8.61
N GLN A 228 -7.07 -13.84 -9.23
CA GLN A 228 -8.33 -14.03 -9.95
C GLN A 228 -9.53 -13.97 -8.99
N LYS A 229 -9.46 -14.65 -7.84
CA LYS A 229 -10.54 -14.60 -6.84
C LYS A 229 -10.71 -13.19 -6.27
N ALA A 230 -9.60 -12.49 -6.04
CA ALA A 230 -9.63 -11.09 -5.63
C ALA A 230 -10.34 -10.21 -6.67
N GLN A 231 -10.06 -10.42 -7.96
CA GLN A 231 -10.70 -9.71 -9.07
C GLN A 231 -12.20 -10.01 -9.15
N GLU A 232 -12.60 -11.28 -9.15
CA GLU A 232 -14.01 -11.73 -9.19
C GLU A 232 -14.83 -11.12 -8.04
N LEU A 233 -14.26 -11.12 -6.83
CA LEU A 233 -14.92 -10.55 -5.65
C LEU A 233 -15.05 -9.03 -5.79
N LYS A 234 -14.02 -8.33 -6.26
CA LYS A 234 -14.07 -6.88 -6.52
C LYS A 234 -15.08 -6.50 -7.61
N ILE A 235 -15.21 -7.30 -8.67
CA ILE A 235 -16.24 -7.11 -9.71
C ILE A 235 -17.64 -7.22 -9.09
N THR A 236 -17.86 -8.23 -8.25
CA THR A 236 -19.13 -8.43 -7.53
C THR A 236 -19.45 -7.23 -6.62
N VAL A 237 -18.47 -6.78 -5.81
CA VAL A 237 -18.62 -5.62 -4.93
C VAL A 237 -18.91 -4.36 -5.74
N LEU A 238 -18.23 -4.16 -6.86
CA LEU A 238 -18.42 -3.01 -7.74
C LEU A 238 -19.85 -2.97 -8.30
N ALA A 239 -20.35 -4.09 -8.79
CA ALA A 239 -21.73 -4.19 -9.28
C ALA A 239 -22.75 -3.82 -8.20
N LYS A 240 -22.60 -4.37 -6.99
CA LYS A 240 -23.48 -4.06 -5.85
C LYS A 240 -23.38 -2.59 -5.43
N ARG A 241 -22.17 -2.02 -5.33
CA ARG A 241 -21.98 -0.59 -4.98
C ARG A 241 -22.55 0.35 -6.03
N LYS A 242 -22.40 0.05 -7.32
CA LYS A 242 -23.05 0.81 -8.40
C LYS A 242 -24.57 0.84 -8.25
N GLN A 243 -25.19 -0.29 -7.87
CA GLN A 243 -26.63 -0.37 -7.66
C GLN A 243 -27.10 0.40 -6.41
N VAL A 244 -26.37 0.29 -5.30
CA VAL A 244 -26.81 0.84 -4.00
C VAL A 244 -26.43 2.31 -3.81
N LEU A 245 -25.20 2.69 -4.18
CA LEU A 245 -24.62 4.00 -3.90
C LEU A 245 -24.54 4.88 -5.16
N GLY A 246 -24.70 4.28 -6.35
CA GLY A 246 -24.51 4.95 -7.63
C GLY A 246 -23.05 4.92 -8.10
N GLU A 247 -22.86 5.30 -9.36
CA GLU A 247 -21.58 5.14 -10.06
C GLU A 247 -20.50 6.13 -9.60
N ASN A 248 -20.91 7.32 -9.17
CA ASN A 248 -20.00 8.41 -8.80
C ASN A 248 -19.72 8.47 -7.29
N HIS A 249 -20.26 7.55 -6.50
CA HIS A 249 -20.02 7.52 -5.06
C HIS A 249 -18.54 7.21 -4.76
N PRO A 250 -17.91 7.89 -3.78
CA PRO A 250 -16.49 7.68 -3.44
C PRO A 250 -16.11 6.21 -3.22
N ASP A 251 -16.94 5.43 -2.51
CA ASP A 251 -16.71 3.99 -2.31
C ASP A 251 -16.79 3.16 -3.60
N THR A 252 -17.69 3.53 -4.53
CA THR A 252 -17.77 2.89 -5.84
C THR A 252 -16.48 3.16 -6.61
N LEU A 253 -16.02 4.41 -6.63
CA LEU A 253 -14.76 4.83 -7.27
C LEU A 253 -13.54 4.17 -6.62
N HIS A 254 -13.53 4.01 -5.30
CA HIS A 254 -12.48 3.28 -4.58
C HIS A 254 -12.42 1.81 -5.01
N THR A 255 -13.57 1.17 -5.17
CA THR A 255 -13.65 -0.22 -5.66
C THR A 255 -13.13 -0.34 -7.09
N MET A 256 -13.46 0.60 -7.96
CA MET A 256 -12.96 0.64 -9.34
C MET A 256 -11.42 0.80 -9.37
N GLY A 257 -10.87 1.69 -8.54
CA GLY A 257 -9.41 1.80 -8.39
C GLY A 257 -8.74 0.52 -7.90
N SER A 258 -9.35 -0.13 -6.90
CA SER A 258 -8.86 -1.40 -6.38
C SER A 258 -8.96 -2.53 -7.40
N LEU A 259 -9.93 -2.49 -8.31
CA LEU A 259 -10.05 -3.42 -9.43
C LEU A 259 -8.94 -3.19 -10.46
N ALA A 260 -8.55 -1.93 -10.72
CA ALA A 260 -7.41 -1.63 -11.58
C ALA A 260 -6.10 -2.22 -11.04
N VAL A 261 -5.87 -2.15 -9.72
CA VAL A 261 -4.73 -2.82 -9.09
C VAL A 261 -4.77 -4.34 -9.31
N SER A 262 -5.96 -4.96 -9.27
CA SER A 262 -6.11 -6.39 -9.58
C SER A 262 -5.80 -6.71 -11.05
N TYR A 263 -6.15 -5.83 -12.00
CA TYR A 263 -5.72 -5.97 -13.38
C TYR A 263 -4.19 -5.89 -13.50
N SER A 264 -3.55 -4.94 -12.81
CA SER A 264 -2.09 -4.83 -12.79
C SER A 264 -1.40 -6.07 -12.20
N ASN A 265 -1.94 -6.65 -11.11
CA ASN A 265 -1.40 -7.89 -10.53
C ASN A 265 -1.54 -9.12 -11.45
N LEU A 266 -2.42 -9.04 -12.45
CA LEU A 266 -2.59 -10.04 -13.51
C LEU A 266 -1.82 -9.68 -14.79
N GLY A 267 -0.98 -8.64 -14.76
CA GLY A 267 -0.21 -8.18 -15.93
C GLY A 267 -1.05 -7.44 -16.98
N GLN A 268 -2.32 -7.15 -16.68
CA GLN A 268 -3.27 -6.45 -17.56
C GLN A 268 -3.13 -4.92 -17.37
N TYR A 269 -1.93 -4.40 -17.64
CA TYR A 269 -1.58 -3.01 -17.32
C TYR A 269 -2.34 -1.98 -18.15
N GLN A 270 -2.71 -2.31 -19.39
CA GLN A 270 -3.46 -1.41 -20.26
C GLN A 270 -4.89 -1.24 -19.76
N GLU A 271 -5.55 -2.33 -19.36
CA GLU A 271 -6.88 -2.34 -18.76
C GLU A 271 -6.88 -1.62 -17.41
N ALA A 272 -5.84 -1.82 -16.60
CA ALA A 272 -5.64 -1.08 -15.35
C ALA A 272 -5.56 0.43 -15.60
N LYS A 273 -4.71 0.86 -16.53
CA LYS A 273 -4.54 2.26 -16.93
C LYS A 273 -5.84 2.88 -17.44
N GLU A 274 -6.58 2.19 -18.31
CA GLU A 274 -7.86 2.68 -18.85
C GLU A 274 -8.88 2.90 -17.73
N LEU A 275 -9.00 1.95 -16.80
CA LEU A 275 -9.89 2.08 -15.66
C LEU A 275 -9.45 3.21 -14.71
N GLU A 276 -8.15 3.33 -14.43
CA GLU A 276 -7.59 4.39 -13.58
C GLU A 276 -7.83 5.79 -14.16
N VAL A 277 -7.73 5.97 -15.47
CA VAL A 277 -8.04 7.24 -16.14
C VAL A 277 -9.50 7.62 -15.93
N ILE A 278 -10.43 6.66 -16.11
CA ILE A 278 -11.87 6.89 -15.88
C ILE A 278 -12.13 7.26 -14.41
N VAL A 279 -11.54 6.52 -13.48
CA VAL A 279 -11.75 6.77 -12.04
C VAL A 279 -11.15 8.11 -11.62
N LEU A 280 -9.98 8.45 -12.13
CA LEU A 280 -9.33 9.72 -11.84
C LEU A 280 -10.21 10.91 -12.28
N GLU A 281 -10.75 10.86 -13.50
CA GLU A 281 -11.61 11.93 -14.01
C GLU A 281 -12.88 12.07 -13.15
N LYS A 282 -13.53 10.96 -12.80
CA LYS A 282 -14.70 10.99 -11.91
C LYS A 282 -14.36 11.53 -10.51
N ARG A 283 -13.21 11.15 -9.94
CA ARG A 283 -12.76 11.67 -8.64
C ARG A 283 -12.47 13.17 -8.67
N LYS A 284 -11.87 13.67 -9.75
CA LYS A 284 -11.68 15.12 -9.94
C LYS A 284 -13.01 15.87 -9.95
N GLN A 285 -14.03 15.32 -10.59
CA GLN A 285 -15.37 15.92 -10.64
C GLN A 285 -16.09 15.89 -9.28
N VAL A 286 -15.97 14.79 -8.53
CA VAL A 286 -16.72 14.59 -7.28
C VAL A 286 -16.01 15.19 -6.05
N LEU A 287 -14.71 14.93 -5.91
CA LEU A 287 -13.91 15.29 -4.73
C LEU A 287 -13.01 16.50 -4.97
N GLY A 288 -12.78 16.85 -6.23
CA GLY A 288 -11.85 17.89 -6.62
C GLY A 288 -10.42 17.38 -6.83
N ASP A 289 -9.65 18.27 -7.41
CA ASP A 289 -8.32 18.02 -7.98
C ASP A 289 -7.21 17.80 -6.94
N ASN A 290 -7.45 18.29 -5.72
CA ASN A 290 -6.48 18.32 -4.62
C ASN A 290 -6.86 17.38 -3.48
N HIS A 291 -7.98 16.65 -3.60
CA HIS A 291 -8.41 15.70 -2.58
C HIS A 291 -7.39 14.56 -2.45
N PRO A 292 -7.03 14.12 -1.23
CA PRO A 292 -6.06 13.04 -1.03
C PRO A 292 -6.33 11.78 -1.85
N ASP A 293 -7.59 11.36 -1.95
CA ASP A 293 -7.99 10.20 -2.76
C ASP A 293 -7.80 10.41 -4.28
N THR A 294 -8.00 11.62 -4.79
CA THR A 294 -7.70 11.95 -6.19
C THR A 294 -6.20 11.86 -6.43
N LEU A 295 -5.39 12.38 -5.50
CA LEU A 295 -3.92 12.31 -5.58
C LEU A 295 -3.39 10.88 -5.45
N HIS A 296 -4.03 10.03 -4.63
CA HIS A 296 -3.72 8.61 -4.55
C HIS A 296 -3.96 7.90 -5.89
N MET A 297 -5.11 8.16 -6.54
CA MET A 297 -5.41 7.59 -7.85
C MET A 297 -4.40 7.99 -8.92
N MET A 298 -3.95 9.25 -8.92
CA MET A 298 -2.88 9.71 -9.82
C MET A 298 -1.56 8.93 -9.60
N GLY A 299 -1.26 8.56 -8.36
CA GLY A 299 -0.09 7.73 -8.03
C GLY A 299 -0.20 6.30 -8.57
N ASN A 300 -1.39 5.70 -8.53
CA ASN A 300 -1.65 4.37 -9.10
C ASN A 300 -1.51 4.43 -10.63
N LEU A 301 -2.09 5.44 -11.28
CA LEU A 301 -1.93 5.69 -12.71
C LEU A 301 -0.47 5.86 -13.13
N ALA A 302 0.33 6.57 -12.32
CA ALA A 302 1.77 6.69 -12.57
C ALA A 302 2.50 5.33 -12.46
N SER A 303 2.02 4.43 -11.60
CA SER A 303 2.58 3.09 -11.46
C SER A 303 2.24 2.23 -12.68
N SER A 304 1.01 2.30 -13.18
CA SER A 304 0.59 1.64 -14.43
C SER A 304 1.35 2.16 -15.65
N TYR A 305 1.59 3.47 -15.75
CA TYR A 305 2.49 4.02 -16.78
C TYR A 305 3.90 3.44 -16.68
N SER A 306 4.44 3.29 -15.48
CA SER A 306 5.77 2.70 -15.28
C SER A 306 5.80 1.22 -15.69
N ALA A 307 4.74 0.45 -15.40
CA ALA A 307 4.64 -0.95 -15.78
C ALA A 307 4.52 -1.15 -17.30
N LEU A 308 4.00 -0.16 -18.02
CA LEU A 308 3.97 -0.10 -19.49
C LEU A 308 5.28 0.43 -20.11
N GLY A 309 6.31 0.71 -19.31
CA GLY A 309 7.56 1.30 -19.77
C GLY A 309 7.50 2.80 -20.10
N GLU A 310 6.35 3.46 -19.85
CA GLU A 310 6.16 4.91 -20.02
C GLU A 310 6.74 5.70 -18.82
N HIS A 311 8.01 5.43 -18.47
CA HIS A 311 8.65 5.94 -17.25
C HIS A 311 8.68 7.47 -17.15
N GLN A 312 8.80 8.17 -18.28
CA GLN A 312 8.78 9.64 -18.33
C GLN A 312 7.42 10.22 -17.88
N LYS A 313 6.31 9.66 -18.39
CA LYS A 313 4.96 10.09 -17.97
C LYS A 313 4.68 9.75 -16.51
N ALA A 314 5.16 8.59 -16.06
CA ALA A 314 5.08 8.20 -14.66
C ALA A 314 5.81 9.22 -13.75
N GLN A 315 7.00 9.67 -14.15
CA GLN A 315 7.79 10.67 -13.44
C GLN A 315 7.06 12.03 -13.40
N GLU A 316 6.62 12.54 -14.55
CA GLU A 316 5.87 13.81 -14.66
C GLU A 316 4.64 13.83 -13.75
N LEU A 317 3.84 12.75 -13.78
CA LEU A 317 2.64 12.64 -12.96
C LEU A 317 2.99 12.59 -11.46
N LYS A 318 4.04 11.86 -11.06
CA LYS A 318 4.52 11.82 -9.67
C LYS A 318 5.02 13.17 -9.17
N ILE A 319 5.66 13.98 -10.03
CA ILE A 319 6.10 15.35 -9.67
C ILE A 319 4.88 16.23 -9.36
N ILE A 320 3.83 16.16 -10.19
CA ILE A 320 2.58 16.90 -9.96
C ILE A 320 1.93 16.46 -8.65
N VAL A 321 1.80 15.15 -8.42
CA VAL A 321 1.23 14.60 -7.17
C VAL A 321 2.04 15.05 -5.96
N LEU A 322 3.37 15.03 -6.05
CA LEU A 322 4.25 15.46 -4.95
C LEU A 322 4.02 16.94 -4.62
N ALA A 323 3.97 17.82 -5.61
CA ALA A 323 3.73 19.24 -5.40
C ALA A 323 2.37 19.48 -4.73
N LYS A 324 1.30 18.83 -5.21
CA LYS A 324 -0.04 18.93 -4.62
C LYS A 324 -0.10 18.38 -3.18
N ARG A 325 0.52 17.22 -2.91
CA ARG A 325 0.56 16.63 -1.56
C ARG A 325 1.34 17.51 -0.58
N LYS A 326 2.46 18.10 -1.01
CA LYS A 326 3.21 19.09 -0.19
C LYS A 326 2.33 20.28 0.19
N GLN A 327 1.49 20.77 -0.71
CA GLN A 327 0.58 21.87 -0.44
C GLN A 327 -0.57 21.49 0.50
N VAL A 328 -1.19 20.32 0.29
CA VAL A 328 -2.41 19.91 1.00
C VAL A 328 -2.11 19.27 2.36
N LEU A 329 -1.15 18.35 2.40
CA LEU A 329 -0.83 17.52 3.58
C LEU A 329 0.45 17.97 4.29
N GLY A 330 1.28 18.75 3.62
CA GLY A 330 2.60 19.16 4.11
C GLY A 330 3.72 18.22 3.67
N GLU A 331 4.95 18.70 3.84
CA GLU A 331 6.15 18.01 3.35
C GLU A 331 6.49 16.72 4.10
N ASN A 332 6.16 16.68 5.40
CA ASN A 332 6.51 15.57 6.29
C ASN A 332 5.40 14.52 6.40
N HIS A 333 4.26 14.71 5.74
CA HIS A 333 3.17 13.75 5.78
C HIS A 333 3.60 12.39 5.18
N PRO A 334 3.23 11.24 5.80
CA PRO A 334 3.60 9.91 5.32
C PRO A 334 3.31 9.68 3.83
N ASP A 335 2.15 10.12 3.33
CA ASP A 335 1.78 10.02 1.90
C ASP A 335 2.63 10.89 0.98
N THR A 336 3.07 12.06 1.44
CA THR A 336 4.00 12.92 0.69
C THR A 336 5.35 12.22 0.58
N LEU A 337 5.84 11.65 1.68
CA LEU A 337 7.07 10.87 1.73
C LEU A 337 6.99 9.59 0.89
N HIS A 338 5.81 8.95 0.84
CA HIS A 338 5.55 7.83 -0.06
C HIS A 338 5.70 8.25 -1.53
N THR A 339 5.08 9.36 -1.95
CA THR A 339 5.24 9.85 -3.33
C THR A 339 6.70 10.18 -3.65
N MET A 340 7.44 10.78 -2.71
CA MET A 340 8.87 11.06 -2.91
C MET A 340 9.69 9.76 -3.11
N GLY A 341 9.43 8.71 -2.32
CA GLY A 341 10.06 7.41 -2.50
C GLY A 341 9.71 6.78 -3.86
N SER A 342 8.44 6.82 -4.25
CA SER A 342 7.99 6.30 -5.55
C SER A 342 8.55 7.10 -6.73
N LEU A 343 8.81 8.40 -6.57
CA LEU A 343 9.51 9.23 -7.55
C LEU A 343 10.99 8.83 -7.67
N ALA A 344 11.65 8.48 -6.56
CA ALA A 344 13.01 7.95 -6.59
C ALA A 344 13.10 6.64 -7.38
N SER A 345 12.10 5.75 -7.25
CA SER A 345 12.03 4.55 -8.09
C SER A 345 11.89 4.87 -9.58
N SER A 346 11.12 5.91 -9.94
CA SER A 346 11.05 6.38 -11.34
C SER A 346 12.37 6.95 -11.84
N TYR A 347 13.11 7.71 -11.03
CA TYR A 347 14.47 8.14 -11.39
C TYR A 347 15.39 6.95 -11.63
N SER A 348 15.31 5.92 -10.79
CA SER A 348 16.12 4.70 -10.99
C SER A 348 15.75 3.95 -12.26
N ALA A 349 14.46 3.90 -12.63
CA ALA A 349 14.02 3.25 -13.88
C ALA A 349 14.49 4.01 -15.14
N LEU A 350 14.72 5.31 -15.04
CA LEU A 350 15.27 6.16 -16.10
C LEU A 350 16.82 6.16 -16.13
N GLY A 351 17.48 5.34 -15.29
CA GLY A 351 18.95 5.31 -15.18
C GLY A 351 19.55 6.46 -14.37
N GLU A 352 18.73 7.35 -13.81
CA GLU A 352 19.16 8.47 -12.95
C GLU A 352 19.44 8.01 -11.51
N HIS A 353 20.28 6.99 -11.34
CA HIS A 353 20.50 6.29 -10.07
C HIS A 353 21.01 7.20 -8.94
N GLN A 354 21.85 8.20 -9.27
CA GLN A 354 22.35 9.17 -8.30
C GLN A 354 21.22 10.03 -7.69
N LYS A 355 20.33 10.58 -8.54
CA LYS A 355 19.18 11.37 -8.06
C LYS A 355 18.21 10.50 -7.26
N ALA A 356 18.01 9.25 -7.69
CA ALA A 356 17.20 8.30 -6.94
C ALA A 356 17.76 8.07 -5.52
N GLN A 357 19.07 7.89 -5.40
CA GLN A 357 19.75 7.68 -4.13
C GLN A 357 19.63 8.91 -3.22
N GLU A 358 19.93 10.11 -3.72
CA GLU A 358 19.82 11.37 -2.98
C GLU A 358 18.40 11.58 -2.42
N LEU A 359 17.38 11.36 -3.27
CA LEU A 359 16.00 11.48 -2.84
C LEU A 359 15.62 10.43 -1.79
N LYS A 360 16.09 9.18 -1.91
CA LYS A 360 15.86 8.12 -0.91
C LYS A 360 16.50 8.47 0.44
N ILE A 361 17.69 9.08 0.46
CA ILE A 361 18.35 9.53 1.70
C ILE A 361 17.50 10.59 2.41
N ILE A 362 16.98 11.58 1.66
CA ILE A 362 16.10 12.62 2.21
C ILE A 362 14.82 11.99 2.79
N VAL A 363 14.18 11.08 2.05
CA VAL A 363 12.97 10.39 2.49
C VAL A 363 13.24 9.56 3.74
N LEU A 364 14.37 8.86 3.81
CA LEU A 364 14.77 8.07 4.98
C LEU A 364 14.92 8.95 6.22
N ALA A 365 15.63 10.07 6.11
CA ALA A 365 15.80 11.00 7.23
C ALA A 365 14.46 11.53 7.74
N LYS A 366 13.57 11.96 6.84
CA LYS A 366 12.23 12.43 7.21
C LYS A 366 11.36 11.33 7.83
N ARG A 367 11.37 10.11 7.28
CA ARG A 367 10.62 8.97 7.85
C ARG A 367 11.11 8.58 9.23
N LYS A 368 12.43 8.59 9.47
CA LYS A 368 13.00 8.38 10.81
C LYS A 368 12.49 9.42 11.81
N GLN A 369 12.37 10.69 11.41
CA GLN A 369 11.85 11.75 12.26
C GLN A 369 10.35 11.62 12.56
N VAL A 370 9.54 11.31 11.54
CA VAL A 370 8.07 11.33 11.64
C VAL A 370 7.50 10.03 12.18
N LEU A 371 8.00 8.89 11.69
CA LEU A 371 7.46 7.56 11.99
C LEU A 371 8.35 6.76 12.95
N GLY A 372 9.61 7.17 13.12
CA GLY A 372 10.60 6.42 13.88
C GLY A 372 11.42 5.46 13.02
N GLU A 373 12.53 4.99 13.59
CA GLU A 373 13.53 4.18 12.88
C GLU A 373 13.04 2.76 12.56
N ASN A 374 12.23 2.18 13.44
CA ASN A 374 11.77 0.80 13.33
C ASN A 374 10.44 0.67 12.58
N HIS A 375 9.84 1.79 12.13
CA HIS A 375 8.58 1.74 11.41
C HIS A 375 8.75 0.97 10.07
N PRO A 376 7.82 0.07 9.69
CA PRO A 376 7.90 -0.72 8.46
C PRO A 376 8.19 0.10 7.19
N ASN A 377 7.50 1.23 7.00
CA ASN A 377 7.79 2.18 5.91
C ASN A 377 9.22 2.79 5.94
N THR A 378 9.80 3.04 7.12
CA THR A 378 11.20 3.50 7.25
C THR A 378 12.14 2.38 6.82
N LEU A 379 11.90 1.16 7.29
CA LEU A 379 12.68 -0.03 6.92
C LEU A 379 12.57 -0.34 5.42
N HIS A 380 11.39 -0.15 4.82
CA HIS A 380 11.19 -0.28 3.39
C HIS A 380 12.06 0.72 2.59
N THR A 381 12.15 1.98 3.04
CA THR A 381 13.05 2.97 2.41
C THR A 381 14.51 2.57 2.56
N MET A 382 14.92 2.04 3.72
CA MET A 382 16.28 1.55 3.92
C MET A 382 16.61 0.40 2.97
N GLY A 383 15.73 -0.59 2.84
CA GLY A 383 15.91 -1.69 1.88
C GLY A 383 15.95 -1.19 0.43
N SER A 384 15.09 -0.24 0.08
CA SER A 384 15.10 0.39 -1.24
C SER A 384 16.39 1.18 -1.51
N LEU A 385 17.01 1.75 -0.49
CA LEU A 385 18.31 2.42 -0.59
C LEU A 385 19.44 1.41 -0.80
N ALA A 386 19.38 0.23 -0.15
CA ALA A 386 20.32 -0.85 -0.41
C ALA A 386 20.29 -1.33 -1.87
N VAL A 387 19.10 -1.50 -2.44
CA VAL A 387 18.95 -1.80 -3.87
C VAL A 387 19.59 -0.70 -4.74
N SER A 388 19.46 0.57 -4.36
CA SER A 388 20.14 1.66 -5.07
C SER A 388 21.66 1.58 -4.98
N TYR A 389 22.24 1.21 -3.83
CA TYR A 389 23.67 0.94 -3.73
C TYR A 389 24.10 -0.21 -4.64
N SER A 390 23.34 -1.30 -4.66
CA SER A 390 23.61 -2.44 -5.54
C SER A 390 23.58 -2.04 -7.02
N ASN A 391 22.61 -1.22 -7.45
CA ASN A 391 22.54 -0.73 -8.83
C ASN A 391 23.71 0.17 -9.22
N LEU A 392 24.36 0.81 -8.25
CA LEU A 392 25.57 1.62 -8.45
C LEU A 392 26.87 0.78 -8.35
N GLY A 393 26.77 -0.54 -8.17
CA GLY A 393 27.91 -1.44 -7.99
C GLY A 393 28.49 -1.47 -6.57
N ALA A 394 27.92 -0.70 -5.64
CA ALA A 394 28.29 -0.66 -4.22
C ALA A 394 27.66 -1.84 -3.46
N HIS A 395 27.99 -3.06 -3.87
CA HIS A 395 27.36 -4.30 -3.36
C HIS A 395 27.69 -4.59 -1.89
N GLN A 396 28.84 -4.12 -1.40
CA GLN A 396 29.22 -4.31 0.00
C GLN A 396 28.38 -3.40 0.92
N GLU A 397 28.17 -2.14 0.55
CA GLU A 397 27.32 -1.18 1.24
C GLU A 397 25.85 -1.61 1.20
N ALA A 398 25.39 -2.15 0.06
CA ALA A 398 24.07 -2.75 -0.07
C ALA A 398 23.86 -3.89 0.95
N LYS A 399 24.81 -4.84 0.99
CA LYS A 399 24.80 -5.97 1.92
C LYS A 399 24.77 -5.53 3.39
N GLU A 400 25.61 -4.57 3.78
CA GLU A 400 25.65 -4.05 5.14
C GLU A 400 24.32 -3.44 5.56
N LEU A 401 23.71 -2.64 4.70
CA LEU A 401 22.40 -2.04 4.95
C LEU A 401 21.28 -3.09 5.00
N GLU A 402 21.31 -4.09 4.11
CA GLU A 402 20.36 -5.21 4.08
C GLU A 402 20.39 -6.04 5.35
N VAL A 403 21.57 -6.31 5.91
CA VAL A 403 21.72 -7.01 7.20
C VAL A 403 21.05 -6.23 8.33
N ILE A 404 21.25 -4.91 8.40
CA ILE A 404 20.62 -4.05 9.40
C ILE A 404 19.08 -4.07 9.24
N VAL A 405 18.60 -3.94 8.00
CA VAL A 405 17.15 -3.95 7.71
C VAL A 405 16.54 -5.31 8.05
N LEU A 406 17.23 -6.41 7.73
CA LEU A 406 16.77 -7.76 8.03
C LEU A 406 16.58 -7.97 9.53
N GLU A 407 17.58 -7.58 10.34
CA GLU A 407 17.50 -7.73 11.78
C GLU A 407 16.35 -6.91 12.39
N LYS A 408 16.20 -5.66 11.96
CA LYS A 408 15.08 -4.81 12.41
C LYS A 408 13.71 -5.37 11.98
N ARG A 409 13.59 -5.87 10.74
CA ARG A 409 12.34 -6.48 10.25
C ARG A 409 12.00 -7.77 11.01
N LYS A 410 12.99 -8.60 11.36
CA LYS A 410 12.77 -9.77 12.22
C LYS A 410 12.20 -9.39 13.58
N GLN A 411 12.69 -8.30 14.18
CA GLN A 411 12.20 -7.81 15.47
C GLN A 411 10.80 -7.22 15.41
N VAL A 412 10.49 -6.44 14.37
CA VAL A 412 9.22 -5.69 14.26
C VAL A 412 8.10 -6.51 13.64
N LEU A 413 8.39 -7.24 12.57
CA LEU A 413 7.42 -7.97 11.75
C LEU A 413 7.46 -9.49 11.96
N GLY A 414 8.57 -9.99 12.49
CA GLY A 414 8.83 -11.43 12.60
C GLY A 414 9.63 -11.99 11.42
N GLU A 415 10.19 -13.18 11.62
CA GLU A 415 11.09 -13.84 10.67
C GLU A 415 10.38 -14.32 9.39
N ASN A 416 9.09 -14.64 9.52
CA ASN A 416 8.29 -15.23 8.45
C ASN A 416 7.48 -14.18 7.66
N HIS A 417 7.56 -12.90 8.04
CA HIS A 417 6.85 -11.85 7.33
C HIS A 417 7.36 -11.70 5.89
N PRO A 418 6.47 -11.54 4.88
CA PRO A 418 6.85 -11.39 3.47
C PRO A 418 7.95 -10.34 3.21
N ASP A 419 7.85 -9.14 3.79
CA ASP A 419 8.91 -8.11 3.73
C ASP A 419 10.26 -8.57 4.30
N THR A 420 10.28 -9.34 5.39
CA THR A 420 11.51 -9.91 5.95
C THR A 420 12.14 -10.88 4.97
N LEU A 421 11.31 -11.76 4.38
CA LEU A 421 11.72 -12.73 3.36
C LEU A 421 12.20 -12.04 2.08
N HIS A 422 11.57 -10.94 1.67
CA HIS A 422 12.01 -10.11 0.55
C HIS A 422 13.40 -9.51 0.81
N THR A 423 13.67 -8.99 2.01
CA THR A 423 15.03 -8.51 2.37
C THR A 423 16.06 -9.64 2.31
N MET A 424 15.71 -10.84 2.77
CA MET A 424 16.61 -12.01 2.67
C MET A 424 16.90 -12.36 1.20
N GLY A 425 15.91 -12.25 0.32
CA GLY A 425 16.09 -12.42 -1.13
C GLY A 425 17.06 -11.40 -1.72
N ASN A 426 16.90 -10.11 -1.40
CA ASN A 426 17.81 -9.05 -1.85
C ASN A 426 19.23 -9.26 -1.31
N LEU A 427 19.36 -9.65 -0.04
CA LEU A 427 20.65 -10.02 0.55
C LEU A 427 21.32 -11.19 -0.18
N ALA A 428 20.54 -12.18 -0.62
CA ALA A 428 21.07 -13.27 -1.44
C ALA A 428 21.57 -12.77 -2.80
N SER A 429 20.86 -11.82 -3.43
CA SER A 429 21.32 -11.18 -4.67
C SER A 429 22.62 -10.41 -4.45
N SER A 430 22.76 -9.67 -3.35
CA SER A 430 24.00 -8.98 -2.97
C SER A 430 25.16 -9.95 -2.74
N TYR A 431 24.94 -11.09 -2.06
CA TYR A 431 25.94 -12.16 -1.94
C TYR A 431 26.37 -12.68 -3.32
N SER A 432 25.43 -12.91 -4.23
CA SER A 432 25.75 -13.37 -5.59
C SER A 432 26.57 -12.34 -6.37
N ALA A 433 26.27 -11.04 -6.23
CA ALA A 433 27.03 -9.98 -6.88
C ALA A 433 28.46 -9.86 -6.35
N LEU A 434 28.69 -10.21 -5.08
CA LEU A 434 30.02 -10.30 -4.46
C LEU A 434 30.76 -11.61 -4.76
N GLY A 435 30.20 -12.49 -5.60
CA GLY A 435 30.78 -13.80 -5.92
C GLY A 435 30.58 -14.87 -4.84
N GLU A 436 29.85 -14.57 -3.76
CA GLU A 436 29.53 -15.52 -2.69
C GLU A 436 28.32 -16.40 -3.08
N HIS A 437 28.38 -17.04 -4.26
CA HIS A 437 27.25 -17.77 -4.87
C HIS A 437 26.67 -18.89 -3.99
N GLN A 438 27.52 -19.58 -3.23
CA GLN A 438 27.08 -20.64 -2.30
C GLN A 438 26.17 -20.08 -1.19
N LYS A 439 26.56 -18.95 -0.57
CA LYS A 439 25.74 -18.31 0.47
C LYS A 439 24.45 -17.75 -0.09
N ALA A 440 24.51 -17.18 -1.30
CA ALA A 440 23.31 -16.72 -2.00
C ALA A 440 22.32 -17.87 -2.21
N GLN A 441 22.80 -19.03 -2.65
CA GLN A 441 21.99 -20.23 -2.85
C GLN A 441 21.37 -20.73 -1.54
N GLU A 442 22.18 -20.89 -0.48
CA GLU A 442 21.70 -21.32 0.83
C GLU A 442 20.60 -20.40 1.38
N LEU A 443 20.80 -19.09 1.26
CA LEU A 443 19.81 -18.11 1.71
C LEU A 443 18.52 -18.18 0.87
N LYS A 444 18.61 -18.34 -0.46
CA LYS A 444 17.44 -18.54 -1.33
C LYS A 444 16.66 -19.81 -0.99
N ILE A 445 17.33 -20.91 -0.64
CA ILE A 445 16.67 -22.15 -0.19
C ILE A 445 15.87 -21.92 1.10
N ILE A 446 16.46 -21.21 2.07
CA ILE A 446 15.77 -20.86 3.32
C ILE A 446 14.54 -19.99 3.04
N VAL A 447 14.69 -18.95 2.20
CA VAL A 447 13.57 -18.07 1.82
C VAL A 447 12.47 -18.86 1.12
N LEU A 448 12.82 -19.75 0.20
CA LEU A 448 11.86 -20.60 -0.51
C LEU A 448 11.07 -21.49 0.46
N ALA A 449 11.74 -22.15 1.40
CA ALA A 449 11.08 -22.99 2.40
C ALA A 449 10.09 -22.18 3.25
N LYS A 450 10.48 -20.99 3.71
CA LYS A 450 9.60 -20.11 4.51
C LYS A 450 8.44 -19.55 3.69
N ARG A 451 8.65 -19.12 2.44
CA ARG A 451 7.59 -18.65 1.55
C ARG A 451 6.56 -19.74 1.24
N LYS A 452 7.00 -20.99 1.02
CA LYS A 452 6.09 -22.14 0.86
C LYS A 452 5.18 -22.34 2.08
N GLN A 453 5.70 -22.12 3.29
CA GLN A 453 4.93 -22.24 4.53
C GLN A 453 3.89 -21.12 4.69
N VAL A 454 4.27 -19.87 4.42
CA VAL A 454 3.46 -18.68 4.74
C VAL A 454 2.51 -18.30 3.60
N LEU A 455 2.97 -18.36 2.37
CA LEU A 455 2.27 -17.85 1.19
C LEU A 455 1.70 -18.96 0.29
N SER A 456 2.08 -20.22 0.53
CA SER A 456 1.90 -21.38 -0.35
C SER A 456 2.94 -21.49 -1.49
N GLU A 457 3.01 -22.68 -2.09
CA GLU A 457 3.90 -22.97 -3.21
C GLU A 457 3.52 -22.24 -4.51
N ASN A 458 2.25 -21.89 -4.67
CA ASN A 458 1.73 -21.29 -5.89
C ASN A 458 1.74 -19.76 -5.85
N HIS A 459 2.13 -19.15 -4.73
CA HIS A 459 2.19 -17.70 -4.63
C HIS A 459 3.23 -17.10 -5.60
N PRO A 460 2.92 -15.97 -6.28
CA PRO A 460 3.85 -15.31 -7.19
C PRO A 460 5.26 -15.07 -6.60
N ASP A 461 5.37 -14.51 -5.39
CA ASP A 461 6.66 -14.36 -4.70
C ASP A 461 7.41 -15.68 -4.42
N THR A 462 6.70 -16.78 -4.15
CA THR A 462 7.33 -18.10 -3.99
C THR A 462 7.90 -18.57 -5.31
N LEU A 463 7.16 -18.39 -6.40
CA LEU A 463 7.57 -18.73 -7.77
C LEU A 463 8.73 -17.84 -8.24
N ASP A 464 8.74 -16.55 -7.92
CA ASP A 464 9.85 -15.63 -8.17
C ASP A 464 11.13 -16.09 -7.44
N THR A 465 11.01 -16.56 -6.19
CA THR A 465 12.16 -17.14 -5.47
C THR A 465 12.71 -18.37 -6.16
N MET A 466 11.83 -19.24 -6.66
CA MET A 466 12.21 -20.44 -7.39
C MET A 466 12.92 -20.08 -8.70
N GLY A 467 12.40 -19.11 -9.46
CA GLY A 467 13.06 -18.59 -10.66
C GLY A 467 14.42 -17.97 -10.34
N SER A 468 14.51 -17.16 -9.29
CA SER A 468 15.76 -16.59 -8.80
C SER A 468 16.77 -17.66 -8.35
N LEU A 469 16.31 -18.78 -7.80
CA LEU A 469 17.15 -19.94 -7.47
C LEU A 469 17.63 -20.67 -8.72
N ALA A 470 16.79 -20.77 -9.76
CA ALA A 470 17.18 -21.32 -11.06
C ALA A 470 18.29 -20.49 -11.72
N VAL A 471 18.19 -19.16 -11.66
CA VAL A 471 19.28 -18.26 -12.12
C VAL A 471 20.57 -18.54 -11.33
N SER A 472 20.50 -18.79 -10.03
CA SER A 472 21.67 -19.19 -9.24
C SER A 472 22.27 -20.52 -9.69
N TYR A 473 21.46 -21.52 -10.05
CA TYR A 473 21.95 -22.76 -10.65
C TYR A 473 22.66 -22.50 -11.99
N SER A 474 22.05 -21.69 -12.87
CA SER A 474 22.65 -21.31 -14.15
C SER A 474 24.00 -20.59 -13.97
N ASN A 475 24.12 -19.70 -12.98
CA ASN A 475 25.38 -19.01 -12.68
C ASN A 475 26.50 -19.96 -12.19
N LEU A 476 26.12 -21.10 -11.58
CA LEU A 476 27.04 -22.15 -11.17
C LEU A 476 27.33 -23.17 -12.30
N GLY A 477 26.81 -22.94 -13.51
CA GLY A 477 26.93 -23.87 -14.64
C GLY A 477 26.01 -25.09 -14.55
N GLN A 478 25.10 -25.14 -13.57
CA GLN A 478 24.13 -26.20 -13.33
C GLN A 478 22.88 -25.97 -14.18
N TYR A 479 23.05 -25.95 -15.51
CA TYR A 479 21.99 -25.57 -16.46
C TYR A 479 20.83 -26.58 -16.50
N GLN A 480 21.08 -27.85 -16.18
CA GLN A 480 20.04 -28.87 -16.17
C GLN A 480 19.09 -28.68 -14.98
N GLU A 481 19.65 -28.42 -13.79
CA GLU A 481 18.90 -28.11 -12.57
C GLU A 481 18.13 -26.79 -12.70
N ALA A 482 18.74 -25.77 -13.33
CA ALA A 482 18.07 -24.52 -13.65
C ALA A 482 16.85 -24.74 -14.55
N LYS A 483 17.03 -25.48 -15.65
CA LYS A 483 15.95 -25.83 -16.59
C LYS A 483 14.82 -26.60 -15.90
N GLU A 484 15.12 -27.60 -15.08
CA GLU A 484 14.10 -28.38 -14.36
C GLU A 484 13.24 -27.49 -13.45
N LEU A 485 13.89 -26.59 -12.71
CA LEU A 485 13.19 -25.66 -11.83
C LEU A 485 12.38 -24.63 -12.63
N GLU A 486 12.93 -24.08 -13.71
CA GLU A 486 12.25 -23.14 -14.61
C GLU A 486 11.01 -23.74 -15.26
N VAL A 487 11.03 -25.02 -15.64
CA VAL A 487 9.85 -25.72 -16.17
C VAL A 487 8.73 -25.80 -15.14
N ILE A 488 9.06 -26.13 -13.89
CA ILE A 488 8.07 -26.18 -12.78
C ILE A 488 7.49 -24.80 -12.51
N VAL A 489 8.35 -23.77 -12.44
CA VAL A 489 7.93 -22.38 -12.23
C VAL A 489 7.02 -21.91 -13.36
N LEU A 490 7.40 -22.19 -14.60
CA LEU A 490 6.62 -21.82 -15.77
C LEU A 490 5.23 -22.45 -15.76
N GLU A 491 5.12 -23.75 -15.47
CA GLU A 491 3.83 -24.42 -15.38
C GLU A 491 2.92 -23.79 -14.32
N LYS A 492 3.46 -23.54 -13.12
CA LYS A 492 2.71 -22.91 -12.03
C LYS A 492 2.33 -21.46 -12.34
N GLN A 493 3.24 -20.66 -12.90
CA GLN A 493 2.93 -19.28 -13.29
C GLN A 493 1.87 -19.22 -14.39
N LYS A 494 1.88 -20.14 -15.37
CA LYS A 494 0.79 -20.24 -16.36
C LYS A 494 -0.57 -20.50 -15.71
N GLN A 495 -0.63 -21.29 -14.64
CA GLN A 495 -1.87 -21.58 -13.92
C GLN A 495 -2.33 -20.39 -13.05
N VAL A 496 -1.40 -19.73 -12.36
CA VAL A 496 -1.72 -18.71 -11.33
C VAL A 496 -1.81 -17.31 -11.92
N LEU A 497 -0.89 -16.94 -12.79
CA LEU A 497 -0.80 -15.59 -13.37
C LEU A 497 -1.35 -15.52 -14.79
N GLY A 498 -1.37 -16.67 -15.48
CA GLY A 498 -1.74 -16.77 -16.88
C GLY A 498 -0.53 -16.74 -17.81
N GLU A 499 -0.75 -17.15 -19.06
CA GLU A 499 0.33 -17.35 -20.03
C GLU A 499 0.93 -16.04 -20.59
N ASN A 500 0.22 -14.93 -20.43
CA ASN A 500 0.63 -13.62 -20.95
C ASN A 500 1.20 -12.71 -19.85
N HIS A 501 1.24 -13.17 -18.60
CA HIS A 501 1.79 -12.36 -17.50
C HIS A 501 3.29 -12.10 -17.72
N PRO A 502 3.79 -10.88 -17.47
CA PRO A 502 5.21 -10.54 -17.61
C PRO A 502 6.15 -11.54 -16.93
N ASP A 503 5.87 -11.94 -15.69
CA ASP A 503 6.69 -12.93 -14.97
C ASP A 503 6.70 -14.31 -15.66
N THR A 504 5.57 -14.78 -16.18
CA THR A 504 5.49 -16.02 -16.95
C THR A 504 6.37 -15.92 -18.20
N LEU A 505 6.29 -14.79 -18.90
CA LEU A 505 7.09 -14.52 -20.10
C LEU A 505 8.58 -14.36 -19.76
N HIS A 506 8.92 -13.79 -18.61
CA HIS A 506 10.27 -13.69 -18.11
C HIS A 506 10.87 -15.07 -17.83
N THR A 507 10.14 -15.94 -17.12
CA THR A 507 10.57 -17.33 -16.88
C THR A 507 10.73 -18.10 -18.18
N MET A 508 9.85 -17.89 -19.17
CA MET A 508 10.03 -18.48 -20.51
C MET A 508 11.33 -18.00 -21.18
N GLY A 509 11.68 -16.72 -21.06
CA GLY A 509 12.95 -16.19 -21.58
C GLY A 509 14.18 -16.77 -20.88
N ASN A 510 14.11 -16.96 -19.55
CA ASN A 510 15.18 -17.61 -18.78
C ASN A 510 15.32 -19.09 -19.20
N LEU A 511 14.21 -19.81 -19.34
CA LEU A 511 14.18 -21.17 -19.85
C LEU A 511 14.74 -21.27 -21.27
N ALA A 512 14.46 -20.29 -22.13
CA ALA A 512 15.05 -20.23 -23.47
C ALA A 512 16.57 -20.08 -23.41
N SER A 513 17.07 -19.28 -22.46
CA SER A 513 18.51 -19.09 -22.23
C SER A 513 19.15 -20.39 -21.71
N SER A 514 18.50 -21.09 -20.78
CA SER A 514 18.94 -22.40 -20.28
C SER A 514 19.00 -23.45 -21.40
N TYR A 515 18.00 -23.50 -22.29
CA TYR A 515 18.05 -24.33 -23.50
C TYR A 515 19.23 -23.96 -24.41
N GLY A 516 19.48 -22.66 -24.59
CA GLY A 516 20.62 -22.16 -25.37
C GLY A 516 21.96 -22.64 -24.83
N ASN A 517 22.15 -22.55 -23.50
CA ASN A 517 23.37 -22.99 -22.82
C ASN A 517 23.57 -24.51 -22.88
N LEU A 518 22.48 -25.28 -22.94
CA LEU A 518 22.50 -26.74 -23.15
C LEU A 518 22.69 -27.14 -24.63
N GLY A 519 22.85 -26.19 -25.55
CA GLY A 519 22.99 -26.46 -26.99
C GLY A 519 21.67 -26.72 -27.72
N GLU A 520 20.53 -26.64 -27.04
CA GLU A 520 19.19 -26.83 -27.61
C GLU A 520 18.69 -25.54 -28.31
N HIS A 521 19.51 -24.95 -29.20
CA HIS A 521 19.31 -23.62 -29.78
C HIS A 521 17.99 -23.45 -30.56
N GLN A 522 17.49 -24.52 -31.18
CA GLN A 522 16.21 -24.47 -31.89
C GLN A 522 15.03 -24.29 -30.93
N LYS A 523 15.04 -24.96 -29.75
CA LYS A 523 14.02 -24.75 -28.71
C LYS A 523 14.13 -23.36 -28.09
N ALA A 524 15.35 -22.90 -27.83
CA ALA A 524 15.60 -21.54 -27.37
C ALA A 524 14.99 -20.50 -28.32
N LYS A 525 15.20 -20.66 -29.63
CA LYS A 525 14.60 -19.80 -30.66
C LYS A 525 13.07 -19.84 -30.65
N GLU A 526 12.48 -21.04 -30.63
CA GLU A 526 11.01 -21.21 -30.63
C GLU A 526 10.37 -20.51 -29.43
N LEU A 527 10.96 -20.68 -28.24
CA LEU A 527 10.46 -20.07 -27.03
C LEU A 527 10.63 -18.54 -27.05
N ASN A 528 11.80 -18.04 -27.50
CA ASN A 528 12.04 -16.61 -27.67
C ASN A 528 11.07 -15.96 -28.68
N VAL A 529 10.73 -16.64 -29.78
CA VAL A 529 9.72 -16.15 -30.74
C VAL A 529 8.35 -16.02 -30.10
N MET A 530 7.93 -17.05 -29.35
CA MET A 530 6.64 -17.03 -28.63
C MET A 530 6.58 -15.90 -27.61
N VAL A 531 7.63 -15.72 -26.80
CA VAL A 531 7.71 -14.64 -25.81
C VAL A 531 7.67 -13.28 -26.51
N LEU A 532 8.41 -13.11 -27.60
CA LEU A 532 8.49 -11.85 -28.34
C LEU A 532 7.13 -11.44 -28.92
N GLU A 533 6.38 -12.38 -29.49
CA GLU A 533 5.05 -12.10 -30.04
C GLU A 533 4.09 -11.60 -28.94
N LYS A 534 4.07 -12.28 -27.80
CA LYS A 534 3.22 -11.91 -26.66
C LYS A 534 3.62 -10.58 -26.03
N GLN A 535 4.91 -10.34 -25.82
CA GLN A 535 5.38 -9.07 -25.26
C GLN A 535 5.09 -7.89 -26.19
N LYS A 536 5.20 -8.07 -27.52
CA LYS A 536 4.81 -7.04 -28.50
C LYS A 536 3.32 -6.68 -28.40
N GLN A 537 2.46 -7.66 -28.17
CA GLN A 537 1.02 -7.43 -28.02
C GLN A 537 0.68 -6.73 -26.70
N MET A 538 1.29 -7.16 -25.59
CA MET A 538 0.93 -6.71 -24.24
C MET A 538 1.64 -5.41 -23.81
N LEU A 539 2.94 -5.31 -24.07
CA LEU A 539 3.81 -4.24 -23.59
C LEU A 539 4.21 -3.26 -24.71
N GLY A 540 4.08 -3.71 -25.96
CA GLY A 540 4.53 -2.97 -27.13
C GLY A 540 5.96 -3.30 -27.57
N GLN A 541 6.31 -2.89 -28.79
CA GLN A 541 7.58 -3.23 -29.43
C GLN A 541 8.81 -2.61 -28.75
N ASN A 542 8.62 -1.46 -28.12
CA ASN A 542 9.71 -0.66 -27.53
C ASN A 542 9.89 -0.92 -26.02
N HIS A 543 9.10 -1.81 -25.42
CA HIS A 543 9.24 -2.11 -24.00
C HIS A 543 10.63 -2.75 -23.72
N PRO A 544 11.32 -2.40 -22.61
CA PRO A 544 12.62 -2.96 -22.28
C PRO A 544 12.67 -4.50 -22.32
N ASP A 545 11.67 -5.18 -21.76
CA ASP A 545 11.59 -6.65 -21.81
C ASP A 545 11.44 -7.20 -23.23
N THR A 546 10.66 -6.53 -24.10
CA THR A 546 10.52 -6.91 -25.51
C THR A 546 11.86 -6.81 -26.22
N LEU A 547 12.62 -5.74 -25.97
CA LEU A 547 13.96 -5.54 -26.54
C LEU A 547 14.96 -6.58 -26.03
N ARG A 548 14.86 -6.99 -24.76
CA ARG A 548 15.66 -8.08 -24.21
C ARG A 548 15.40 -9.41 -24.91
N THR A 549 14.14 -9.77 -25.10
CA THR A 549 13.79 -11.00 -25.83
C THR A 549 14.26 -10.94 -27.29
N MET A 550 14.20 -9.77 -27.94
CA MET A 550 14.76 -9.58 -29.29
C MET A 550 16.27 -9.81 -29.31
N GLY A 551 17.01 -9.32 -28.31
CA GLY A 551 18.46 -9.60 -28.15
C GLY A 551 18.75 -11.10 -28.00
N ASN A 552 18.02 -11.79 -27.10
CA ASN A 552 18.15 -13.23 -26.90
C ASN A 552 17.82 -14.05 -28.17
N LEU A 553 16.85 -13.57 -28.96
CA LEU A 553 16.51 -14.15 -30.24
C LEU A 553 17.63 -13.93 -31.29
N ALA A 554 18.29 -12.77 -31.28
CA ALA A 554 19.45 -12.52 -32.14
C ALA A 554 20.61 -13.47 -31.82
N ILE A 555 20.90 -13.70 -30.54
CA ILE A 555 21.89 -14.70 -30.08
C ILE A 555 21.50 -16.10 -30.59
N SER A 556 20.23 -16.47 -30.44
CA SER A 556 19.72 -17.77 -30.92
C SER A 556 19.88 -17.94 -32.44
N TYR A 557 19.65 -16.87 -33.22
CA TYR A 557 19.89 -16.90 -34.67
C TYR A 557 21.38 -17.04 -35.01
N SER A 558 22.26 -16.36 -34.27
CA SER A 558 23.71 -16.49 -34.44
C SER A 558 24.17 -17.93 -34.25
N ASN A 559 23.74 -18.56 -33.15
CA ASN A 559 24.09 -19.94 -32.81
C ASN A 559 23.55 -20.96 -33.81
N LEU A 560 22.46 -20.65 -34.51
CA LEU A 560 21.89 -21.46 -35.59
C LEU A 560 22.50 -21.15 -36.98
N GLY A 561 23.52 -20.30 -37.06
CA GLY A 561 24.20 -19.93 -38.31
C GLY A 561 23.42 -18.92 -39.18
N ALA A 562 22.32 -18.36 -38.69
CA ALA A 562 21.51 -17.36 -39.39
C ALA A 562 22.05 -15.94 -39.14
N HIS A 563 23.35 -15.72 -39.39
CA HIS A 563 24.09 -14.50 -39.02
C HIS A 563 23.48 -13.21 -39.58
N GLN A 564 22.96 -13.23 -40.80
CA GLN A 564 22.32 -12.04 -41.38
C GLN A 564 21.10 -11.59 -40.57
N LYS A 565 20.23 -12.53 -40.18
CA LYS A 565 19.05 -12.23 -39.34
C LYS A 565 19.45 -11.80 -37.94
N ALA A 566 20.50 -12.43 -37.39
CA ALA A 566 21.04 -12.06 -36.09
C ALA A 566 21.55 -10.61 -36.09
N LYS A 567 22.29 -10.20 -37.13
CA LYS A 567 22.82 -8.85 -37.29
C LYS A 567 21.73 -7.81 -37.49
N GLU A 568 20.75 -8.07 -38.37
CA GLU A 568 19.62 -7.16 -38.59
C GLU A 568 18.83 -6.90 -37.30
N LEU A 569 18.53 -7.97 -36.55
CA LEU A 569 17.81 -7.87 -35.29
C LEU A 569 18.65 -7.18 -34.21
N GLY A 570 19.94 -7.52 -34.11
CA GLY A 570 20.86 -6.91 -33.15
C GLY A 570 21.04 -5.41 -33.34
N VAL A 571 21.18 -4.93 -34.58
CA VAL A 571 21.29 -3.49 -34.89
C VAL A 571 20.04 -2.74 -34.46
N LEU A 572 18.85 -3.28 -34.78
CA LEU A 572 17.58 -2.68 -34.37
C LEU A 572 17.47 -2.58 -32.83
N VAL A 573 17.83 -3.64 -32.12
CA VAL A 573 17.79 -3.68 -30.65
C VAL A 573 18.78 -2.67 -30.06
N LEU A 574 20.00 -2.60 -30.58
CA LEU A 574 21.03 -1.65 -30.12
C LEU A 574 20.55 -0.19 -30.26
N GLU A 575 19.97 0.17 -31.41
CA GLU A 575 19.45 1.53 -31.64
C GLU A 575 18.33 1.87 -30.64
N LYS A 576 17.37 0.95 -30.45
CA LYS A 576 16.23 1.17 -29.56
C LYS A 576 16.64 1.20 -28.09
N ARG A 577 17.51 0.30 -27.65
CA ARG A 577 18.03 0.30 -26.27
C ARG A 577 18.85 1.56 -25.99
N LYS A 578 19.67 2.04 -26.93
CA LYS A 578 20.37 3.34 -26.81
C LYS A 578 19.41 4.50 -26.62
N GLN A 579 18.26 4.51 -27.32
CA GLN A 579 17.25 5.55 -27.20
C GLN A 579 16.47 5.51 -25.87
N ILE A 580 16.14 4.32 -25.38
CA ILE A 580 15.19 4.12 -24.27
C ILE A 580 15.89 3.96 -22.92
N LEU A 581 16.94 3.14 -22.88
CA LEU A 581 17.69 2.80 -21.66
C LEU A 581 18.99 3.61 -21.54
N GLY A 582 19.49 4.14 -22.65
CA GLY A 582 20.77 4.83 -22.74
C GLY A 582 21.91 3.92 -23.20
N ALA A 583 23.01 4.55 -23.63
CA ALA A 583 24.15 3.86 -24.22
C ALA A 583 24.95 3.00 -23.22
N ASN A 584 24.98 3.39 -21.95
CA ASN A 584 25.79 2.73 -20.92
C ASN A 584 25.01 1.65 -20.15
N HIS A 585 23.75 1.37 -20.53
CA HIS A 585 22.98 0.34 -19.85
C HIS A 585 23.58 -1.05 -20.13
N PRO A 586 23.68 -1.97 -19.15
CA PRO A 586 24.26 -3.31 -19.36
C PRO A 586 23.64 -4.07 -20.54
N ASP A 587 22.30 -4.08 -20.65
CA ASP A 587 21.58 -4.63 -21.80
C ASP A 587 21.89 -3.93 -23.14
N THR A 588 22.40 -2.70 -23.16
CA THR A 588 22.83 -2.07 -24.42
C THR A 588 24.21 -2.58 -24.83
N LEU A 589 25.07 -2.86 -23.84
CA LEU A 589 26.43 -3.34 -24.07
C LEU A 589 26.47 -4.82 -24.49
N ASP A 590 25.55 -5.65 -23.99
CA ASP A 590 25.50 -7.09 -24.35
C ASP A 590 25.32 -7.32 -25.86
N ILE A 591 24.44 -6.54 -26.49
CA ILE A 591 24.10 -6.65 -27.91
C ILE A 591 25.16 -5.98 -28.77
N GLU A 592 25.84 -4.97 -28.24
CA GLU A 592 27.01 -4.36 -28.88
C GLU A 592 28.16 -5.38 -28.97
N GLN A 593 28.46 -6.09 -27.88
CA GLN A 593 29.45 -7.17 -27.88
C GLN A 593 29.10 -8.30 -28.85
N LEU A 594 27.81 -8.68 -28.92
CA LEU A 594 27.35 -9.67 -29.90
C LEU A 594 27.64 -9.21 -31.33
N LEU A 595 27.30 -7.96 -31.67
CA LEU A 595 27.50 -7.40 -33.00
C LEU A 595 28.99 -7.25 -33.34
N ASP A 596 29.84 -6.94 -32.36
CA ASP A 596 31.30 -6.86 -32.54
C ASP A 596 31.95 -8.24 -32.78
N SER A 597 31.31 -9.30 -32.29
CA SER A 597 31.79 -10.69 -32.44
C SER A 597 31.39 -11.37 -33.76
N MET A 598 30.48 -10.75 -34.53
CA MET A 598 29.92 -11.25 -35.81
C MET A 598 30.58 -10.63 -37.03
#